data_AF-A0A820GJ28-F1
#
_entry.id   AF-A0A820GJ28-F1
#
_cell.length_a   1.000
_cell.length_b   1.000
_cell.length_c   1.000
_cell.angle_alpha   90.00
_cell.angle_beta   90.00
_cell.angle_gamma   90.00
#
_symmetry.space_group_name_H-M   'P 1'
#
loop_
_entity.id
_entity.type
_entity.pdbx_description
1 polymer ?
#
loop_
_entity_poly.entity_id
_entity_poly.type
_entity_poly.pdbx_seq_one_letter_code
_entity_poly.pdbx_strand_id
1 'polypeptide(L)'
;DAEEFVTIVKLLSTLRSMQTLVARQDIVNMIINQCNLDEGWNGVDTDRLSLVATYMGHAMSLLSKNVHSTKFVVFMLDYVIEHIDKLPLSSDDKLDLFRVLAEMCPYSTEFDRPKERLGKLFNVLMTFLPEPPLETEPGTNDVTPDFQFSFIECLMYTLHQLSRKYPDFLIAEENEERVKDFRLRLRYLYRGASSYTTQLKNFLNGKTEGAADEQDEQKKTRLIAYKICSNVQVMIRDLCRSPPSFKSNVILSWKPTEELKRSLSETDGSATTNKNGVGTNNATNTAASNPANKRARPEKPLYRPPSGAQAGGQKN
;
A
#
# COMPACT_ATOMS: atom_id res chain seq x y z
N ASP A 1 -6.10 33.20 -3.33
CA ASP A 1 -7.06 32.26 -2.74
C ASP A 1 -6.54 30.83 -2.90
N ALA A 2 -6.83 29.92 -1.96
CA ALA A 2 -6.37 28.53 -2.01
C ALA A 2 -7.05 27.74 -3.15
N GLU A 3 -8.35 27.96 -3.38
CA GLU A 3 -9.10 27.28 -4.44
C GLU A 3 -8.63 27.72 -5.84
N GLU A 4 -8.35 29.01 -6.01
CA GLU A 4 -7.76 29.54 -7.24
C GLU A 4 -6.40 28.91 -7.52
N PHE A 5 -5.54 28.81 -6.49
CA PHE A 5 -4.21 28.20 -6.64
C PHE A 5 -4.30 26.73 -7.04
N VAL A 6 -5.19 25.96 -6.40
CA VAL A 6 -5.46 24.56 -6.78
C VAL A 6 -5.93 24.47 -8.24
N THR A 7 -6.78 25.39 -8.68
CA THR A 7 -7.28 25.44 -10.06
C THR A 7 -6.16 25.74 -11.05
N ILE A 8 -5.26 26.67 -10.72
CA ILE A 8 -4.07 26.99 -11.52
C ILE A 8 -3.14 25.76 -11.63
N VAL A 9 -2.85 25.09 -10.52
CA VAL A 9 -2.02 23.87 -10.50
C VAL A 9 -2.62 22.78 -11.38
N LYS A 10 -3.94 22.56 -11.28
CA LYS A 10 -4.66 21.61 -12.15
C LYS A 10 -4.50 22.00 -13.62
N LEU A 11 -4.76 23.26 -13.97
CA LEU A 11 -4.61 23.73 -15.35
C LEU A 11 -3.18 23.52 -15.88
N LEU A 12 -2.17 23.93 -15.10
CA LEU A 12 -0.76 23.76 -15.46
C LEU A 12 -0.42 22.30 -15.72
N SER A 13 -0.88 21.37 -14.88
CA SER A 13 -0.62 19.93 -15.06
C SER A 13 -1.22 19.32 -16.33
N THR A 14 -2.22 19.97 -16.95
CA THR A 14 -2.79 19.53 -18.23
C THR A 14 -2.00 20.01 -19.45
N LEU A 15 -1.14 21.03 -19.29
CA LEU A 15 -0.37 21.59 -20.41
C LEU A 15 0.76 20.65 -20.81
N ARG A 16 0.89 20.36 -22.11
CA ARG A 16 1.90 19.44 -22.65
C ARG A 16 3.35 19.86 -22.29
N SER A 17 3.64 21.16 -22.27
CA SER A 17 4.95 21.70 -21.88
C SER A 17 5.28 21.43 -20.40
N MET A 18 4.25 21.28 -19.56
CA MET A 18 4.37 21.09 -18.12
C MET A 18 4.44 19.60 -17.71
N GLN A 19 4.44 18.68 -18.67
CA GLN A 19 4.57 17.24 -18.41
C GLN A 19 6.04 16.76 -18.32
N THR A 20 7.00 17.62 -18.63
CA THR A 20 8.43 17.31 -18.49
C THR A 20 8.82 17.13 -17.02
N LEU A 21 9.93 16.41 -16.75
CA LEU A 21 10.38 16.17 -15.37
C LEU A 21 10.68 17.48 -14.63
N VAL A 22 11.36 18.41 -15.30
CA VAL A 22 11.72 19.72 -14.74
C VAL A 22 10.46 20.53 -14.44
N ALA A 23 9.55 20.66 -15.40
CA ALA A 23 8.34 21.45 -15.20
C ALA A 23 7.42 20.86 -14.12
N ARG A 24 7.32 19.53 -14.01
CA ARG A 24 6.58 18.90 -12.90
C ARG A 24 7.23 19.19 -11.54
N GLN A 25 8.55 19.16 -11.45
CA GLN A 25 9.26 19.53 -10.24
C GLN A 25 9.06 21.01 -9.91
N ASP A 26 9.03 21.90 -10.91
CA ASP A 26 8.75 23.33 -10.71
C ASP A 26 7.34 23.57 -10.17
N ILE A 27 6.34 22.84 -10.67
CA ILE A 27 4.97 22.89 -10.12
C ILE A 27 4.95 22.37 -8.68
N VAL A 28 5.64 21.26 -8.38
CA VAL A 28 5.75 20.75 -7.00
C VAL A 28 6.41 21.78 -6.08
N ASN A 29 7.48 22.45 -6.54
CA ASN A 29 8.15 23.50 -5.78
C ASN A 29 7.23 24.72 -5.57
N MET A 30 6.42 25.09 -6.55
CA MET A 30 5.41 26.14 -6.43
C MET A 30 4.38 25.79 -5.35
N ILE A 31 3.89 24.54 -5.33
CA ILE A 31 2.98 24.05 -4.29
C ILE A 31 3.66 24.12 -2.91
N ILE A 32 4.91 23.66 -2.80
CA ILE A 32 5.67 23.69 -1.54
C ILE A 32 5.83 25.13 -1.01
N ASN A 33 6.16 26.07 -1.90
CA ASN A 33 6.30 27.48 -1.54
C ASN A 33 4.96 28.05 -1.05
N GLN A 34 3.85 27.67 -1.68
CA GLN A 34 2.50 28.08 -1.25
C GLN A 34 2.12 27.49 0.12
N CYS A 35 2.60 26.30 0.46
CA CYS A 35 2.42 25.70 1.78
C CYS A 35 3.27 26.35 2.89
N ASN A 36 4.31 27.09 2.50
CA ASN A 36 5.29 27.68 3.40
C ASN A 36 5.83 26.70 4.45
N LEU A 37 6.32 25.54 3.98
CA LEU A 37 6.76 24.43 4.86
C LEU A 37 7.97 24.79 5.72
N ASP A 38 8.74 25.82 5.32
CA ASP A 38 9.98 26.23 5.99
C ASP A 38 9.69 26.98 7.32
N GLU A 39 8.50 27.54 7.51
CA GLU A 39 8.09 28.21 8.76
C GLU A 39 7.77 27.23 9.91
N GLY A 40 7.82 25.92 9.65
CA GLY A 40 7.41 24.89 10.59
C GLY A 40 5.92 24.97 10.96
N TRP A 41 5.49 24.21 11.95
CA TRP A 41 4.08 24.20 12.41
C TRP A 41 3.98 24.12 13.93
N ASN A 42 3.04 24.88 14.49
CA ASN A 42 2.90 25.09 15.94
C ASN A 42 1.98 24.08 16.64
N GLY A 43 1.44 23.09 15.93
CA GLY A 43 0.59 22.03 16.50
C GLY A 43 -0.87 22.41 16.77
N VAL A 44 -1.25 23.66 16.55
CA VAL A 44 -2.60 24.18 16.89
C VAL A 44 -3.42 24.50 15.63
N ASP A 45 -2.76 24.93 14.56
CA ASP A 45 -3.40 25.36 13.32
C ASP A 45 -3.82 24.16 12.45
N THR A 46 -5.02 23.63 12.66
CA THR A 46 -5.61 22.54 11.87
C THR A 46 -6.04 22.97 10.47
N ASP A 47 -6.35 24.25 10.27
CA ASP A 47 -6.74 24.78 8.96
C ASP A 47 -5.54 24.77 8.01
N ARG A 48 -4.38 25.22 8.49
CA ARG A 48 -3.13 25.12 7.74
C ARG A 48 -2.75 23.67 7.45
N LEU A 49 -2.93 22.77 8.43
CA LEU A 49 -2.63 21.35 8.22
C LEU A 49 -3.54 20.74 7.14
N SER A 50 -4.84 21.06 7.17
CA SER A 50 -5.82 20.61 6.16
C SER A 50 -5.49 21.16 4.77
N LEU A 51 -5.05 22.42 4.71
CA LEU A 51 -4.59 23.05 3.48
C LEU A 51 -3.33 22.37 2.93
N VAL A 52 -2.35 22.07 3.78
CA VAL A 52 -1.13 21.34 3.39
C VAL A 52 -1.48 19.94 2.89
N ALA A 53 -2.38 19.21 3.57
CA ALA A 53 -2.84 17.90 3.12
C ALA A 53 -3.53 17.96 1.73
N THR A 54 -4.34 19.00 1.50
CA THR A 54 -4.97 19.25 0.19
C THR A 54 -3.92 19.48 -0.90
N TYR A 55 -2.94 20.34 -0.63
CA TYR A 55 -1.84 20.61 -1.56
C TYR A 55 -0.96 19.39 -1.83
N MET A 56 -0.69 18.57 -0.82
CA MET A 56 -0.04 17.27 -0.98
C MET A 56 -0.85 16.36 -1.92
N GLY A 57 -2.18 16.29 -1.76
CA GLY A 57 -3.06 15.55 -2.67
C GLY A 57 -2.92 16.00 -4.14
N HIS A 58 -2.81 17.30 -4.41
CA HIS A 58 -2.58 17.81 -5.76
C HIS A 58 -1.18 17.52 -6.30
N ALA A 59 -0.15 17.64 -5.45
CA ALA A 59 1.22 17.30 -5.82
C ALA A 59 1.37 15.83 -6.21
N MET A 60 0.57 14.93 -5.62
CA MET A 60 0.66 13.47 -5.80
C MET A 60 0.74 13.02 -7.27
N SER A 61 -0.07 13.63 -8.14
CA SER A 61 -0.13 13.28 -9.57
C SER A 61 1.13 13.69 -10.37
N LEU A 62 1.93 14.61 -9.82
CA LEU A 62 3.14 15.13 -10.44
C LEU A 62 4.37 14.30 -10.07
N LEU A 63 4.32 13.57 -8.95
CA LEU A 63 5.45 12.86 -8.39
C LEU A 63 5.88 11.66 -9.24
N SER A 64 7.15 11.32 -9.14
CA SER A 64 7.72 10.14 -9.75
C SER A 64 9.08 9.84 -9.11
N LYS A 65 9.76 8.79 -9.56
CA LYS A 65 11.15 8.53 -9.14
C LYS A 65 12.13 9.70 -9.37
N ASN A 66 11.78 10.66 -10.23
CA ASN A 66 12.60 11.83 -10.56
C ASN A 66 11.91 13.17 -10.21
N VAL A 67 10.74 13.13 -9.56
CA VAL A 67 10.00 14.32 -9.11
C VAL A 67 9.60 14.08 -7.67
N HIS A 68 10.22 14.81 -6.75
CA HIS A 68 10.41 14.36 -5.39
C HIS A 68 9.49 15.04 -4.38
N SER A 69 9.09 14.28 -3.36
CA SER A 69 8.21 14.71 -2.26
C SER A 69 8.96 15.07 -0.96
N THR A 70 10.29 15.18 -1.01
CA THR A 70 11.16 15.21 0.17
C THR A 70 10.76 16.25 1.21
N LYS A 71 10.47 17.50 0.80
CA LYS A 71 10.06 18.57 1.73
C LYS A 71 8.72 18.26 2.41
N PHE A 72 7.75 17.68 1.71
CA PHE A 72 6.48 17.25 2.29
C PHE A 72 6.67 16.14 3.32
N VAL A 73 7.47 15.12 2.98
CA VAL A 73 7.75 13.99 3.89
C VAL A 73 8.47 14.48 5.15
N VAL A 74 9.46 15.35 5.00
CA VAL A 74 10.18 15.95 6.14
C VAL A 74 9.23 16.76 7.02
N PHE A 75 8.38 17.62 6.44
CA PHE A 75 7.39 18.39 7.20
C PHE A 75 6.45 17.49 8.01
N MET A 76 5.92 16.44 7.38
CA MET A 76 5.03 15.48 8.06
C MET A 76 5.74 14.78 9.22
N LEU A 77 6.98 14.33 9.03
CA LEU A 77 7.76 13.64 10.07
C LEU A 77 8.15 14.56 11.23
N ASP A 78 8.53 15.82 10.93
CA ASP A 78 9.01 16.76 11.94
C ASP A 78 7.87 17.37 12.76
N TYR A 79 6.73 17.67 12.13
CA TYR A 79 5.69 18.47 12.75
C TYR A 79 4.39 17.71 13.01
N VAL A 80 3.99 16.81 12.12
CA VAL A 80 2.68 16.15 12.19
C VAL A 80 2.75 14.85 12.98
N ILE A 81 3.67 13.95 12.62
CA ILE A 81 3.79 12.62 13.25
C ILE A 81 4.01 12.74 14.76
N GLU A 82 4.97 13.56 15.20
CA GLU A 82 5.31 13.70 16.62
C GLU A 82 4.14 14.23 17.49
N HIS A 83 3.20 14.95 16.89
CA HIS A 83 2.11 15.61 17.60
C HIS A 83 0.73 15.02 17.30
N ILE A 84 0.64 13.96 16.49
CA ILE A 84 -0.64 13.45 15.94
C ILE A 84 -1.71 13.17 17.00
N ASP A 85 -1.32 12.68 18.18
CA ASP A 85 -2.25 12.37 19.26
C ASP A 85 -2.83 13.63 19.92
N LYS A 86 -2.06 14.72 19.93
CA LYS A 86 -2.43 16.01 20.54
C LYS A 86 -3.30 16.87 19.62
N LEU A 87 -3.42 16.50 18.34
CA LEU A 87 -4.16 17.30 17.38
C LEU A 87 -5.66 17.15 17.59
N PRO A 88 -6.43 18.25 17.51
CA PRO A 88 -7.88 18.23 17.62
C PRO A 88 -8.52 17.75 16.30
N LEU A 89 -8.10 16.58 15.82
CA LEU A 89 -8.54 15.95 14.58
C LEU A 89 -9.35 14.69 14.89
N SER A 90 -10.31 14.36 14.03
CA SER A 90 -11.01 13.08 14.10
C SER A 90 -10.07 11.92 13.79
N SER A 91 -10.48 10.69 14.13
CA SER A 91 -9.72 9.49 13.76
C SER A 91 -9.54 9.38 12.23
N ASP A 92 -10.57 9.74 11.46
CA ASP A 92 -10.54 9.64 10.00
C ASP A 92 -9.58 10.66 9.39
N ASP A 93 -9.58 11.91 9.90
CA ASP A 93 -8.64 12.94 9.44
C ASP A 93 -7.17 12.55 9.73
N LYS A 94 -6.91 11.94 10.89
CA LYS A 94 -5.57 11.41 11.24
C LYS A 94 -5.17 10.29 10.29
N LEU A 95 -6.10 9.39 9.96
CA LEU A 95 -5.85 8.31 9.01
C LEU A 95 -5.53 8.87 7.62
N ASP A 96 -6.24 9.90 7.16
CA ASP A 96 -6.01 10.52 5.86
C ASP A 96 -4.64 11.22 5.79
N LEU A 97 -4.19 11.86 6.87
CA LEU A 97 -2.81 12.38 6.96
C LEU A 97 -1.77 11.27 6.82
N PHE A 98 -1.98 10.11 7.47
CA PHE A 98 -1.09 8.96 7.33
C PHE A 98 -1.13 8.35 5.93
N ARG A 99 -2.29 8.31 5.27
CA ARG A 99 -2.42 7.87 3.87
C ARG A 99 -1.62 8.76 2.93
N VAL A 100 -1.75 10.08 3.08
CA VAL A 100 -1.00 11.05 2.26
C VAL A 100 0.50 10.88 2.48
N LEU A 101 0.97 10.72 3.73
CA LEU A 101 2.38 10.45 4.01
C LEU A 101 2.87 9.14 3.38
N ALA A 102 2.09 8.06 3.52
CA ALA A 102 2.41 6.76 2.97
C ALA A 102 2.56 6.81 1.44
N GLU A 103 1.69 7.54 0.74
CA GLU A 103 1.80 7.71 -0.71
C GLU A 103 2.98 8.58 -1.15
N MET A 104 3.36 9.56 -0.34
CA MET A 104 4.45 10.49 -0.63
C MET A 104 5.82 9.86 -0.42
N CYS A 105 5.98 9.01 0.60
CA CYS A 105 7.29 8.49 1.03
C CYS A 105 8.12 7.74 -0.05
N PRO A 106 7.55 7.02 -1.04
CA PRO A 106 8.34 6.36 -2.06
C PRO A 106 9.11 7.36 -2.94
N TYR A 107 8.56 8.57 -3.11
CA TYR A 107 9.12 9.62 -3.97
C TYR A 107 10.09 10.57 -3.27
N SER A 108 10.32 10.39 -1.96
CA SER A 108 11.33 11.21 -1.26
C SER A 108 12.74 10.84 -1.71
N THR A 109 13.66 11.78 -1.64
CA THR A 109 15.10 11.54 -1.72
C THR A 109 15.67 11.36 -0.32
N GLU A 110 16.99 11.23 -0.24
CA GLU A 110 17.67 11.40 1.03
C GLU A 110 17.40 12.80 1.62
N PHE A 111 17.27 12.86 2.94
CA PHE A 111 17.07 14.03 3.77
C PHE A 111 17.91 13.92 5.06
N ASP A 112 18.13 15.06 5.71
CA ASP A 112 18.95 15.15 6.91
C ASP A 112 18.33 14.44 8.12
N ARG A 113 19.13 14.18 9.17
CA ARG A 113 18.63 13.65 10.46
C ARG A 113 17.66 12.45 10.31
N PRO A 114 17.93 11.45 9.45
CA PRO A 114 16.98 10.35 9.20
C PRO A 114 16.70 9.51 10.45
N LYS A 115 17.70 9.34 11.32
CA LYS A 115 17.55 8.61 12.60
C LYS A 115 16.52 9.25 13.52
N GLU A 116 16.56 10.58 13.66
CA GLU A 116 15.61 11.34 14.49
C GLU A 116 14.18 11.19 13.94
N ARG A 117 14.00 11.43 12.64
CA ARG A 117 12.70 11.40 11.95
C ARG A 117 12.07 10.01 11.91
N LEU A 118 12.88 8.98 11.65
CA LEU A 118 12.45 7.59 11.74
C LEU A 118 12.12 7.18 13.17
N GLY A 119 12.85 7.71 14.15
CA GLY A 119 12.57 7.54 15.57
C GLY A 119 11.16 8.01 15.95
N LYS A 120 10.77 9.21 15.47
CA LYS A 120 9.42 9.77 15.67
C LYS A 120 8.34 8.87 15.07
N LEU A 121 8.51 8.47 13.80
CA LEU A 121 7.59 7.55 13.11
C LEU A 121 7.47 6.20 13.82
N PHE A 122 8.60 5.63 14.24
CA PHE A 122 8.63 4.36 14.96
C PHE A 122 7.89 4.46 16.29
N ASN A 123 8.11 5.51 17.06
CA ASN A 123 7.47 5.69 18.35
C ASN A 123 5.94 5.78 18.20
N VAL A 124 5.45 6.51 17.19
CA VAL A 124 4.02 6.55 16.87
C VAL A 124 3.52 5.16 16.44
N LEU A 125 4.23 4.44 15.57
CA LEU A 125 3.82 3.08 15.19
C LEU A 125 3.69 2.16 16.42
N MET A 126 4.60 2.27 17.40
CA MET A 126 4.56 1.46 18.61
C MET A 126 3.32 1.69 19.47
N THR A 127 2.67 2.88 19.41
CA THR A 127 1.42 3.14 20.14
C THR A 127 0.23 2.35 19.56
N PHE A 128 0.29 2.00 18.28
CA PHE A 128 -0.71 1.16 17.61
C PHE A 128 -0.41 -0.34 17.71
N LEU A 129 0.71 -0.73 18.34
CA LEU A 129 1.12 -2.12 18.50
C LEU A 129 0.98 -2.54 19.97
N PRO A 130 -0.11 -3.25 20.35
CA PRO A 130 -0.30 -3.70 21.72
C PRO A 130 0.78 -4.70 22.14
N GLU A 131 1.06 -4.73 23.44
CA GLU A 131 1.92 -5.74 24.04
C GLU A 131 1.23 -7.12 23.97
N PRO A 132 1.98 -8.19 23.67
CA PRO A 132 1.42 -9.53 23.78
C PRO A 132 1.02 -9.82 25.24
N PRO A 133 -0.10 -10.52 25.48
CA PRO A 133 -0.49 -10.96 26.81
C PRO A 133 0.63 -11.78 27.48
N LEU A 134 0.83 -11.59 28.78
CA LEU A 134 1.71 -12.44 29.58
C LEU A 134 1.11 -13.85 29.68
N GLU A 135 1.92 -14.89 29.50
CA GLU A 135 1.50 -16.30 29.47
C GLU A 135 0.96 -16.84 30.83
N THR A 136 0.80 -15.99 31.84
CA THR A 136 0.59 -16.39 33.25
C THR A 136 -0.86 -16.55 33.72
N GLU A 137 -1.87 -16.24 32.91
CA GLU A 137 -3.28 -16.35 33.33
C GLU A 137 -4.06 -17.34 32.44
N PRO A 138 -4.08 -18.65 32.77
CA PRO A 138 -4.89 -19.63 32.08
C PRO A 138 -6.38 -19.28 32.26
N GLY A 139 -6.99 -18.70 31.22
CA GLY A 139 -8.40 -18.31 31.22
C GLY A 139 -8.68 -16.82 31.05
N THR A 140 -7.66 -15.97 30.95
CA THR A 140 -7.86 -14.66 30.31
C THR A 140 -8.08 -14.93 28.83
N ASN A 141 -9.33 -14.79 28.41
CA ASN A 141 -9.76 -15.06 27.04
C ASN A 141 -8.77 -14.46 26.04
N ASP A 142 -8.51 -15.24 24.99
CA ASP A 142 -7.78 -14.96 23.76
C ASP A 142 -8.45 -13.79 22.98
N VAL A 143 -8.71 -12.68 23.67
CA VAL A 143 -9.30 -11.47 23.14
C VAL A 143 -8.23 -10.87 22.27
N THR A 144 -8.33 -11.19 20.99
CA THR A 144 -7.53 -10.54 19.96
C THR A 144 -7.83 -9.04 20.08
N PRO A 145 -6.84 -8.20 20.40
CA PRO A 145 -7.08 -6.78 20.61
C PRO A 145 -7.61 -6.17 19.31
N ASP A 146 -8.40 -5.11 19.46
CA ASP A 146 -8.92 -4.39 18.30
C ASP A 146 -7.77 -3.63 17.63
N PHE A 147 -7.18 -4.25 16.61
CA PHE A 147 -6.08 -3.66 15.87
C PHE A 147 -6.60 -2.64 14.88
N GLN A 148 -6.07 -1.41 14.96
CA GLN A 148 -6.32 -0.36 13.98
C GLN A 148 -5.52 -0.61 12.69
N PHE A 149 -5.85 -1.68 11.97
CA PHE A 149 -5.06 -2.15 10.82
C PHE A 149 -4.82 -1.10 9.73
N SER A 150 -5.78 -0.19 9.49
CA SER A 150 -5.63 0.90 8.51
C SER A 150 -4.49 1.86 8.90
N PHE A 151 -4.39 2.22 10.19
CA PHE A 151 -3.33 3.06 10.72
C PHE A 151 -1.98 2.34 10.65
N ILE A 152 -1.98 1.09 11.10
CA ILE A 152 -0.80 0.21 11.09
C ILE A 152 -0.27 0.05 9.66
N GLU A 153 -1.13 -0.17 8.66
CA GLU A 153 -0.71 -0.27 7.25
C GLU A 153 0.02 1.00 6.80
N CYS A 154 -0.54 2.18 7.05
CA CYS A 154 0.07 3.45 6.64
C CYS A 154 1.43 3.67 7.29
N LEU A 155 1.52 3.47 8.61
CA LEU A 155 2.72 3.70 9.40
C LEU A 155 3.81 2.65 9.10
N MET A 156 3.44 1.37 9.03
CA MET A 156 4.37 0.30 8.66
C MET A 156 4.87 0.45 7.23
N TYR A 157 4.02 0.83 6.29
CA TYR A 157 4.43 1.08 4.90
C TYR A 157 5.43 2.23 4.83
N THR A 158 5.13 3.34 5.51
CA THR A 158 6.05 4.48 5.58
C THR A 158 7.39 4.08 6.19
N LEU A 159 7.37 3.36 7.32
CA LEU A 159 8.59 2.88 7.98
C LEU A 159 9.38 1.94 7.07
N HIS A 160 8.72 1.01 6.36
CA HIS A 160 9.35 0.07 5.43
C HIS A 160 10.03 0.80 4.26
N GLN A 161 9.35 1.75 3.63
CA GLN A 161 9.90 2.53 2.51
C GLN A 161 11.08 3.42 2.92
N LEU A 162 11.01 4.06 4.08
CA LEU A 162 12.09 4.92 4.55
C LEU A 162 13.27 4.11 5.11
N SER A 163 13.01 3.01 5.83
CA SER A 163 14.07 2.11 6.32
C SER A 163 14.79 1.39 5.18
N ARG A 164 14.17 1.24 4.00
CA ARG A 164 14.88 0.79 2.79
C ARG A 164 16.00 1.75 2.38
N LYS A 165 15.81 3.06 2.57
CA LYS A 165 16.82 4.11 2.27
C LYS A 165 17.82 4.25 3.42
N TYR A 166 17.36 4.00 4.65
CA TYR A 166 18.14 4.14 5.88
C TYR A 166 18.13 2.83 6.68
N PRO A 167 18.74 1.74 6.17
CA PRO A 167 18.66 0.42 6.78
C PRO A 167 19.27 0.37 8.18
N ASP A 168 20.28 1.21 8.44
CA ASP A 168 20.94 1.31 9.73
C ASP A 168 19.98 1.61 10.89
N PHE A 169 18.84 2.26 10.64
CA PHE A 169 17.86 2.56 11.68
C PHE A 169 17.36 1.29 12.40
N LEU A 170 17.13 0.18 11.68
CA LEU A 170 16.64 -1.08 12.26
C LEU A 170 17.74 -2.11 12.53
N ILE A 171 18.99 -1.81 12.17
CA ILE A 171 20.13 -2.75 12.25
C ILE A 171 21.15 -2.30 13.29
N ALA A 172 21.29 -0.99 13.55
CA ALA A 172 22.25 -0.46 14.49
C ALA A 172 22.05 -1.03 15.91
N GLU A 173 23.16 -1.37 16.56
CA GLU A 173 23.20 -1.96 17.90
C GLU A 173 22.51 -1.08 18.94
N GLU A 174 22.59 0.25 18.79
CA GLU A 174 21.90 1.25 19.63
C GLU A 174 20.36 1.06 19.66
N ASN A 175 19.80 0.43 18.63
CA ASN A 175 18.37 0.16 18.51
C ASN A 175 18.02 -1.33 18.75
N GLU A 176 18.95 -2.18 19.19
CA GLU A 176 18.71 -3.62 19.29
C GLU A 176 17.55 -3.97 20.24
N GLU A 177 17.50 -3.34 21.42
CA GLU A 177 16.48 -3.61 22.44
C GLU A 177 15.08 -3.20 21.96
N ARG A 178 14.93 -1.97 21.44
CA ARG A 178 13.66 -1.51 20.86
C ARG A 178 13.22 -2.34 19.65
N VAL A 179 14.17 -2.83 18.84
CA VAL A 179 13.87 -3.69 17.68
C VAL A 179 13.45 -5.09 18.15
N LYS A 180 13.99 -5.61 19.24
CA LYS A 180 13.53 -6.87 19.86
C LYS A 180 12.08 -6.76 20.32
N ASP A 181 11.73 -5.70 21.05
CA ASP A 181 10.34 -5.44 21.46
C ASP A 181 9.41 -5.26 20.25
N PHE A 182 9.82 -4.46 19.27
CA PHE A 182 9.06 -4.27 18.03
C PHE A 182 8.78 -5.60 17.33
N ARG A 183 9.78 -6.46 17.16
CA ARG A 183 9.59 -7.80 16.55
C ARG A 183 8.66 -8.69 17.37
N LEU A 184 8.68 -8.59 18.70
CA LEU A 184 7.76 -9.31 19.56
C LEU A 184 6.31 -8.86 19.29
N ARG A 185 6.05 -7.54 19.28
CA ARG A 185 4.73 -6.98 18.97
C ARG A 185 4.29 -7.27 17.53
N LEU A 186 5.19 -7.27 16.56
CA LEU A 186 4.89 -7.65 15.17
C LEU A 186 4.45 -9.12 15.04
N ARG A 187 5.07 -10.04 15.80
CA ARG A 187 4.62 -11.45 15.82
C ARG A 187 3.22 -11.59 16.41
N TYR A 188 2.89 -10.79 17.40
CA TYR A 188 1.54 -10.75 17.96
C TYR A 188 0.53 -10.18 16.97
N LEU A 189 0.85 -9.05 16.33
CA LEU A 189 0.06 -8.47 15.24
C LEU A 189 -0.15 -9.47 14.09
N TYR A 190 0.86 -10.28 13.76
CA TYR A 190 0.74 -11.31 12.71
C TYR A 190 -0.36 -12.33 13.02
N ARG A 191 -0.49 -12.76 14.28
CA ARG A 191 -1.56 -13.66 14.73
C ARG A 191 -2.93 -13.00 14.55
N GLY A 192 -3.07 -11.75 15.01
CA GLY A 192 -4.29 -10.97 14.84
C GLY A 192 -4.69 -10.78 13.37
N ALA A 193 -3.75 -10.35 12.52
CA ALA A 193 -3.96 -10.20 11.09
C ALA A 193 -4.34 -11.54 10.42
N SER A 194 -3.74 -12.66 10.84
CA SER A 194 -4.04 -14.01 10.30
C SER A 194 -5.45 -14.48 10.67
N SER A 195 -5.86 -14.28 11.91
CA SER A 195 -7.23 -14.56 12.36
C SER A 195 -8.24 -13.75 11.56
N TYR A 196 -8.05 -12.44 11.47
CA TYR A 196 -8.96 -11.54 10.76
C TYR A 196 -9.01 -11.85 9.25
N THR A 197 -7.86 -12.14 8.63
CA THR A 197 -7.80 -12.58 7.22
C THR A 197 -8.62 -13.86 6.98
N THR A 198 -8.57 -14.82 7.90
CA THR A 198 -9.33 -16.08 7.80
C THR A 198 -10.83 -15.82 7.91
N GLN A 199 -11.25 -14.98 8.86
CA GLN A 199 -12.64 -14.57 9.01
C GLN A 199 -13.15 -13.89 7.73
N LEU A 200 -12.40 -12.92 7.20
CA LEU A 200 -12.74 -12.21 5.97
C LEU A 200 -12.88 -13.15 4.76
N LYS A 201 -11.99 -14.14 4.60
CA LYS A 201 -12.10 -15.15 3.53
C LYS A 201 -13.38 -15.98 3.65
N ASN A 202 -13.70 -16.45 4.84
CA ASN A 202 -14.91 -17.23 5.07
C ASN A 202 -16.17 -16.43 4.73
N PHE A 203 -16.19 -15.14 5.11
CA PHE A 203 -17.29 -14.23 4.77
C PHE A 203 -17.39 -13.91 3.28
N LEU A 204 -16.28 -13.73 2.59
CA LEU A 204 -16.26 -13.45 1.14
C LEU A 204 -16.70 -14.68 0.32
N ASN A 205 -16.41 -15.88 0.81
CA ASN A 205 -16.79 -17.15 0.17
C ASN A 205 -18.22 -17.60 0.55
N GLY A 206 -18.79 -17.04 1.62
CA GLY A 206 -20.14 -17.35 2.07
C GLY A 206 -21.23 -16.72 1.18
N LYS A 207 -22.34 -17.44 1.00
CA LYS A 207 -23.56 -16.85 0.42
C LYS A 207 -24.20 -15.97 1.48
N THR A 208 -24.23 -14.66 1.25
CA THR A 208 -24.88 -13.70 2.15
C THR A 208 -26.29 -13.41 1.64
N GLU A 209 -27.28 -13.36 2.53
CA GLU A 209 -28.66 -12.96 2.23
C GLU A 209 -28.79 -11.43 2.41
N GLY A 210 -29.41 -10.72 1.47
CA GLY A 210 -29.56 -9.25 1.50
C GLY A 210 -29.78 -8.63 0.12
N ALA A 211 -30.07 -7.32 0.06
CA ALA A 211 -30.23 -6.59 -1.21
C ALA A 211 -28.89 -6.52 -1.98
N ALA A 212 -28.93 -6.60 -3.32
CA ALA A 212 -27.73 -6.70 -4.14
C ALA A 212 -26.73 -5.55 -3.95
N ASP A 213 -27.21 -4.32 -3.78
CA ASP A 213 -26.37 -3.12 -3.63
C ASP A 213 -25.68 -3.07 -2.27
N GLU A 214 -26.38 -3.40 -1.18
CA GLU A 214 -25.81 -3.48 0.17
C GLU A 214 -24.75 -4.59 0.26
N GLN A 215 -24.95 -5.70 -0.45
CA GLN A 215 -23.96 -6.76 -0.55
C GLN A 215 -22.70 -6.31 -1.28
N ASP A 216 -22.82 -5.47 -2.31
CA ASP A 216 -21.67 -5.01 -3.09
C ASP A 216 -20.78 -4.06 -2.28
N GLU A 217 -21.37 -3.11 -1.55
CA GLU A 217 -20.64 -2.19 -0.66
C GLU A 217 -20.00 -2.93 0.53
N GLN A 218 -20.69 -3.90 1.13
CA GLN A 218 -20.11 -4.74 2.18
C GLN A 218 -18.95 -5.59 1.66
N LYS A 219 -19.08 -6.16 0.45
CA LYS A 219 -18.00 -6.92 -0.21
C LYS A 219 -16.80 -6.03 -0.49
N LYS A 220 -16.99 -4.82 -1.03
CA LYS A 220 -15.91 -3.85 -1.27
C LYS A 220 -15.17 -3.50 0.03
N THR A 221 -15.91 -3.18 1.09
CA THR A 221 -15.33 -2.85 2.40
C THR A 221 -14.51 -4.00 2.96
N ARG A 222 -15.04 -5.24 2.93
CA ARG A 222 -14.33 -6.44 3.39
C ARG A 222 -13.10 -6.77 2.54
N LEU A 223 -13.17 -6.51 1.25
CA LEU A 223 -12.05 -6.73 0.33
C LEU A 223 -10.92 -5.74 0.59
N ILE A 224 -11.24 -4.48 0.90
CA ILE A 224 -10.26 -3.48 1.37
C ILE A 224 -9.63 -3.97 2.68
N ALA A 225 -10.44 -4.36 3.67
CA ALA A 225 -9.95 -4.88 4.95
C ALA A 225 -9.02 -6.11 4.79
N TYR A 226 -9.36 -7.00 3.86
CA TYR A 226 -8.54 -8.16 3.50
C TYR A 226 -7.18 -7.72 2.94
N LYS A 227 -7.18 -6.75 2.02
CA LYS A 227 -5.96 -6.21 1.43
C LYS A 227 -5.08 -5.53 2.47
N ILE A 228 -5.65 -4.75 3.39
CA ILE A 228 -4.94 -4.13 4.53
C ILE A 228 -4.21 -5.22 5.32
N CYS A 229 -4.91 -6.27 5.76
CA CYS A 229 -4.32 -7.33 6.57
C CYS A 229 -3.23 -8.11 5.82
N SER A 230 -3.45 -8.39 4.54
CA SER A 230 -2.47 -9.03 3.67
C SER A 230 -1.20 -8.17 3.53
N ASN A 231 -1.35 -6.86 3.32
CA ASN A 231 -0.24 -5.92 3.23
C ASN A 231 0.57 -5.88 4.53
N VAL A 232 -0.11 -5.80 5.68
CA VAL A 232 0.51 -5.86 7.01
C VAL A 232 1.31 -7.15 7.18
N GLN A 233 0.74 -8.31 6.86
CA GLN A 233 1.44 -9.59 6.95
C GLN A 233 2.70 -9.66 6.07
N VAL A 234 2.65 -9.12 4.85
CA VAL A 234 3.82 -9.02 3.95
C VAL A 234 4.92 -8.19 4.59
N MET A 235 4.59 -7.02 5.13
CA MET A 235 5.57 -6.14 5.78
C MET A 235 6.15 -6.75 7.05
N ILE A 236 5.35 -7.45 7.87
CA ILE A 236 5.83 -8.18 9.04
C ILE A 236 6.88 -9.23 8.65
N ARG A 237 6.62 -10.02 7.60
CA ARG A 237 7.57 -11.05 7.11
C ARG A 237 8.89 -10.47 6.64
N ASP A 238 8.89 -9.23 6.18
CA ASP A 238 10.07 -8.51 5.74
C ASP A 238 10.85 -7.94 6.94
N LEU A 239 10.17 -7.27 7.86
CA LEU A 239 10.76 -6.59 9.03
C LEU A 239 11.26 -7.56 10.11
N CYS A 240 10.68 -8.76 10.21
CA CYS A 240 11.09 -9.78 11.20
C CYS A 240 12.31 -10.62 10.77
N ARG A 241 12.87 -10.40 9.57
CA ARG A 241 14.11 -11.09 9.15
C ARG A 241 15.33 -10.55 9.90
N SER A 242 16.38 -11.37 9.99
CA SER A 242 17.69 -10.97 10.53
C SER A 242 18.74 -11.10 9.41
N PRO A 243 19.20 -9.99 8.79
CA PRO A 243 18.72 -8.61 8.93
C PRO A 243 17.35 -8.38 8.26
N PRO A 244 16.63 -7.26 8.56
CA PRO A 244 15.37 -6.92 7.92
C PRO A 244 15.47 -6.88 6.38
N SER A 245 14.39 -7.27 5.70
CA SER A 245 14.26 -7.22 4.24
C SER A 245 13.30 -6.11 3.82
N PHE A 246 13.60 -5.43 2.72
CA PHE A 246 12.74 -4.39 2.14
C PHE A 246 12.42 -4.67 0.66
N LYS A 247 12.34 -5.95 0.30
CA LYS A 247 12.20 -6.39 -1.09
C LYS A 247 10.75 -6.47 -1.55
N SER A 248 9.80 -6.64 -0.64
CA SER A 248 8.40 -6.77 -1.01
C SER A 248 7.87 -5.45 -1.55
N ASN A 249 7.19 -5.51 -2.70
CA ASN A 249 6.47 -4.36 -3.25
C ASN A 249 5.01 -4.44 -2.81
N VAL A 250 4.61 -3.55 -1.91
CA VAL A 250 3.27 -3.51 -1.33
C VAL A 250 2.46 -2.42 -2.04
N ILE A 251 1.30 -2.78 -2.59
CA ILE A 251 0.36 -1.81 -3.14
C ILE A 251 -0.63 -1.44 -2.03
N LEU A 252 -0.61 -0.18 -1.59
CA LEU A 252 -1.49 0.36 -0.56
C LEU A 252 -2.96 0.00 -0.79
N SER A 253 -3.69 -0.32 0.27
CA SER A 253 -5.04 -0.89 0.20
C SER A 253 -6.03 -0.05 -0.62
N TRP A 254 -5.97 1.27 -0.48
CA TRP A 254 -6.82 2.24 -1.17
C TRP A 254 -6.36 2.59 -2.60
N LYS A 255 -5.23 2.02 -3.07
CA LYS A 255 -4.82 2.15 -4.48
C LYS A 255 -5.48 1.11 -5.36
N PRO A 256 -5.86 1.46 -6.61
CA PRO A 256 -6.41 0.49 -7.56
C PRO A 256 -5.46 -0.69 -7.74
N THR A 257 -6.02 -1.90 -7.80
CA THR A 257 -5.24 -3.11 -8.02
C THR A 257 -5.97 -3.95 -9.07
N GLU A 258 -5.42 -3.98 -10.29
CA GLU A 258 -5.90 -4.84 -11.37
C GLU A 258 -5.87 -6.34 -10.96
N GLU A 259 -5.04 -6.71 -9.99
CA GLU A 259 -4.87 -8.08 -9.47
C GLU A 259 -5.95 -8.56 -8.51
N LEU A 260 -6.77 -7.67 -7.93
CA LEU A 260 -7.77 -8.06 -6.92
C LEU A 260 -8.89 -8.94 -7.52
N LYS A 261 -9.11 -8.83 -8.83
CA LYS A 261 -9.99 -9.71 -9.62
C LYS A 261 -9.42 -11.12 -9.79
N ARG A 262 -8.08 -11.29 -9.75
CA ARG A 262 -7.39 -12.56 -10.00
C ARG A 262 -7.30 -13.43 -8.73
N SER A 263 -7.06 -12.81 -7.58
CA SER A 263 -6.95 -13.52 -6.29
C SER A 263 -8.27 -14.14 -5.78
N LEU A 264 -9.42 -13.73 -6.32
CA LEU A 264 -10.73 -14.32 -6.04
C LEU A 264 -11.08 -15.48 -7.00
N SER A 265 -10.26 -15.73 -8.02
CA SER A 265 -10.51 -16.75 -9.05
C SER A 265 -9.70 -18.05 -8.88
N GLU A 266 -8.78 -18.12 -7.92
CA GLU A 266 -7.93 -19.30 -7.69
C GLU A 266 -8.51 -20.30 -6.68
N THR A 267 -9.83 -20.52 -6.72
CA THR A 267 -10.44 -21.70 -6.06
C THR A 267 -11.19 -22.52 -7.10
N ASP A 268 -10.45 -23.08 -8.06
CA ASP A 268 -10.88 -24.28 -8.76
C ASP A 268 -9.65 -25.06 -9.29
N GLY A 269 -9.38 -26.21 -8.67
CA GLY A 269 -8.83 -27.38 -9.36
C GLY A 269 -7.32 -27.51 -9.61
N SER A 270 -6.71 -28.31 -8.73
CA SER A 270 -5.78 -29.42 -9.05
C SER A 270 -4.26 -29.20 -9.12
N ALA A 271 -3.61 -30.13 -8.43
CA ALA A 271 -2.19 -30.35 -8.23
C ALA A 271 -1.37 -30.66 -9.50
N THR A 272 -0.05 -30.51 -9.33
CA THR A 272 1.05 -31.48 -9.60
C THR A 272 2.17 -30.96 -10.54
N THR A 273 3.41 -31.06 -10.02
CA THR A 273 4.69 -31.36 -10.71
C THR A 273 5.54 -30.24 -11.34
N ASN A 274 6.49 -29.74 -10.54
CA ASN A 274 7.96 -29.87 -10.68
C ASN A 274 8.69 -29.81 -12.07
N LYS A 275 9.83 -29.09 -12.03
CA LYS A 275 11.14 -29.25 -12.73
C LYS A 275 11.51 -28.36 -13.94
N ASN A 276 12.52 -27.51 -13.68
CA ASN A 276 13.84 -27.36 -14.32
C ASN A 276 14.03 -27.26 -15.86
N GLY A 277 14.88 -26.31 -16.26
CA GLY A 277 15.72 -26.28 -17.49
C GLY A 277 15.78 -24.84 -18.06
N VAL A 278 16.82 -24.02 -17.88
CA VAL A 278 18.21 -24.03 -18.41
C VAL A 278 18.31 -24.10 -19.94
N GLY A 279 18.91 -23.04 -20.53
CA GLY A 279 19.51 -22.97 -21.88
C GLY A 279 18.50 -22.77 -23.03
N THR A 280 18.75 -22.03 -24.11
CA THR A 280 20.00 -21.48 -24.65
C THR A 280 19.66 -20.49 -25.78
N ASN A 281 20.61 -19.62 -26.07
CA ASN A 281 20.66 -18.63 -27.15
C ASN A 281 20.23 -19.15 -28.54
N ASN A 282 19.61 -18.28 -29.35
CA ASN A 282 20.23 -17.84 -30.60
C ASN A 282 19.52 -16.63 -31.24
N ALA A 283 20.33 -15.63 -31.58
CA ALA A 283 20.01 -14.57 -32.52
C ALA A 283 20.15 -15.08 -33.96
N THR A 284 19.31 -14.61 -34.89
CA THR A 284 19.72 -13.79 -36.04
C THR A 284 18.57 -13.59 -37.06
N ASN A 285 18.38 -12.31 -37.38
CA ASN A 285 18.21 -11.70 -38.71
C ASN A 285 16.90 -11.80 -39.53
N THR A 286 16.44 -10.57 -39.85
CA THR A 286 15.95 -10.02 -41.14
C THR A 286 14.62 -10.53 -41.66
N ALA A 287 13.53 -9.76 -41.66
CA ALA A 287 13.21 -8.49 -42.34
C ALA A 287 12.43 -8.68 -43.67
N ALA A 288 11.35 -7.91 -43.77
CA ALA A 288 10.54 -7.54 -44.94
C ALA A 288 9.48 -8.55 -45.46
N SER A 289 8.19 -8.22 -45.28
CA SER A 289 7.35 -7.61 -46.33
C SER A 289 5.86 -7.57 -45.91
N ASN A 290 5.30 -6.35 -45.83
CA ASN A 290 3.85 -6.05 -45.88
C ASN A 290 3.38 -6.07 -47.36
N PRO A 291 2.08 -5.98 -47.77
CA PRO A 291 0.95 -5.34 -47.07
C PRO A 291 -0.48 -5.93 -47.29
N ALA A 292 -1.46 -5.26 -46.66
CA ALA A 292 -2.82 -4.98 -47.14
C ALA A 292 -4.00 -5.94 -46.85
N ASN A 293 -4.96 -5.39 -46.09
CA ASN A 293 -6.37 -5.12 -46.46
C ASN A 293 -7.48 -5.74 -45.58
N LYS A 294 -8.27 -4.82 -45.02
CA LYS A 294 -9.74 -4.79 -44.89
C LYS A 294 -10.50 -5.79 -43.96
N ARG A 295 -11.11 -5.14 -42.96
CA ARG A 295 -12.56 -5.09 -42.63
C ARG A 295 -13.28 -6.38 -42.16
N ALA A 296 -13.77 -6.24 -40.91
CA ALA A 296 -15.18 -6.33 -40.49
C ALA A 296 -15.83 -7.71 -40.17
N ARG A 297 -16.26 -7.82 -38.88
CA ARG A 297 -17.34 -8.65 -38.27
C ARG A 297 -17.18 -10.19 -38.41
N PRO A 298 -17.83 -11.06 -37.60
CA PRO A 298 -19.12 -10.92 -36.93
C PRO A 298 -19.19 -11.48 -35.49
N GLU A 299 -20.43 -11.55 -35.01
CA GLU A 299 -20.91 -11.98 -33.69
C GLU A 299 -20.66 -13.47 -33.35
N LYS A 300 -20.78 -13.74 -32.05
CA LYS A 300 -20.63 -15.01 -31.31
C LYS A 300 -21.13 -16.27 -32.04
N PRO A 301 -20.46 -17.41 -31.82
CA PRO A 301 -21.12 -18.70 -31.67
C PRO A 301 -21.30 -19.05 -30.19
N LEU A 302 -22.55 -19.23 -29.81
CA LEU A 302 -23.02 -19.94 -28.62
C LEU A 302 -22.58 -21.42 -28.73
N TYR A 303 -21.75 -21.91 -27.82
CA TYR A 303 -21.29 -23.31 -27.82
C TYR A 303 -22.13 -24.21 -26.92
N ARG A 304 -22.64 -25.30 -27.51
CA ARG A 304 -23.15 -26.54 -26.91
C ARG A 304 -22.99 -27.66 -27.97
N PRO A 305 -23.02 -28.96 -27.60
CA PRO A 305 -22.07 -29.80 -26.87
C PRO A 305 -21.48 -30.90 -27.82
N PRO A 306 -20.88 -31.99 -27.32
CA PRO A 306 -21.56 -33.28 -27.52
C PRO A 306 -21.61 -34.19 -26.27
N SER A 307 -22.80 -34.75 -26.03
CA SER A 307 -23.03 -35.91 -25.15
C SER A 307 -22.47 -37.20 -25.76
N GLY A 308 -22.08 -38.13 -24.88
CA GLY A 308 -21.14 -39.21 -25.19
C GLY A 308 -21.67 -40.42 -25.95
N ALA A 309 -20.72 -41.29 -26.30
CA ALA A 309 -20.90 -42.73 -26.47
C ALA A 309 -19.51 -43.40 -26.48
N GLN A 310 -19.24 -44.23 -25.48
CA GLN A 310 -18.17 -45.24 -25.54
C GLN A 310 -18.64 -46.37 -26.46
N ALA A 311 -17.78 -46.78 -27.40
CA ALA A 311 -17.95 -48.01 -28.18
C ALA A 311 -16.59 -48.67 -28.47
N GLY A 312 -16.53 -49.97 -28.22
CA GLY A 312 -15.46 -50.91 -28.61
C GLY A 312 -15.31 -51.99 -27.52
N GLY A 313 -15.59 -53.29 -27.68
CA GLY A 313 -15.97 -54.12 -28.82
C GLY A 313 -14.94 -55.23 -29.08
N GLN A 314 -15.27 -56.51 -28.82
CA GLN A 314 -14.74 -57.77 -29.43
C GLN A 314 -15.42 -58.99 -28.74
N LYS A 315 -16.22 -59.85 -29.41
CA LYS A 315 -15.94 -60.98 -30.35
C LYS A 315 -15.03 -62.05 -29.72
N ASN A 316 -15.33 -63.36 -29.66
CA ASN A 316 -16.29 -64.28 -30.32
C ASN A 316 -16.94 -65.20 -29.27
#